data_AF-A0A914FAK7-F1
#
_entry.id   AF-A0A914FAK7-F1
#
_cell.length_a   1.000
_cell.length_b   1.000
_cell.length_c   1.000
_cell.angle_alpha   90.00
_cell.angle_beta   90.00
_cell.angle_gamma   90.00
#
_symmetry.space_group_name_H-M   'P 1'
#
loop_
_entity.id
_entity.type
_entity.pdbx_description
1 polymer ?
#
loop_
_entity_poly.entity_id
_entity_poly.type
_entity_poly.pdbx_seq_one_letter_code
_entity_poly.pdbx_strand_id
1 'polypeptide(L)'
;MSFTRMLDIFVHSRFVHYLAADIEGMEMIILKELVGHGKLAHENITFCQIDIEMHDPFQETAVPMAKEINRVQWILEFIGETSPYIPIYTIPYPPAHKVTFINFINSECEKAFKIKTLLEKMSL
;
A
#
# COMPACT_ATOMS: atom_id res chain seq x y z
N MET A 1 -18.87 -6.98 4.04
CA MET A 1 -17.87 -7.72 4.87
C MET A 1 -16.67 -6.82 5.04
N SER A 2 -16.13 -6.63 6.25
CA SER A 2 -14.94 -5.77 6.45
C SER A 2 -13.66 -6.48 6.01
N PHE A 3 -12.63 -5.70 5.63
CA PHE A 3 -11.31 -6.22 5.26
C PHE A 3 -10.68 -7.05 6.38
N THR A 4 -10.74 -6.56 7.62
CA THR A 4 -10.33 -7.30 8.83
C THR A 4 -10.97 -8.68 8.94
N ARG A 5 -12.28 -8.77 8.67
CA ARG A 5 -13.03 -10.03 8.76
C ARG A 5 -12.68 -10.98 7.62
N MET A 6 -12.32 -10.46 6.45
CA MET A 6 -11.79 -11.25 5.35
C MET A 6 -10.42 -11.86 5.71
N LEU A 7 -9.53 -11.07 6.31
CA LEU A 7 -8.25 -11.58 6.82
C LEU A 7 -8.46 -12.69 7.87
N ASP A 8 -9.40 -12.50 8.79
CA ASP A 8 -9.69 -13.50 9.84
C ASP A 8 -10.20 -14.82 9.30
N ILE A 9 -11.08 -14.78 8.28
CA ILE A 9 -11.74 -15.97 7.76
C ILE A 9 -10.85 -16.72 6.75
N PHE A 10 -10.09 -15.98 5.94
CA PHE A 10 -9.41 -16.57 4.78
C PHE A 10 -7.89 -16.62 4.92
N VAL A 11 -7.29 -15.64 5.59
CA VAL A 11 -5.82 -15.54 5.75
C VAL A 11 -5.37 -16.12 7.09
N HIS A 12 -6.21 -16.04 8.12
CA HIS A 12 -5.92 -16.47 9.50
C HIS A 12 -4.64 -15.86 10.07
N SER A 13 -4.23 -14.69 9.55
CA SER A 13 -3.04 -13.98 10.00
C SER A 13 -3.26 -12.47 9.89
N ARG A 14 -2.72 -11.77 10.89
CA ARG A 14 -2.57 -10.30 10.88
C ARG A 14 -1.22 -9.87 10.31
N PHE A 15 -0.29 -10.80 10.20
CA PHE A 15 1.02 -10.60 9.58
C PHE A 15 1.03 -11.24 8.20
N VAL A 16 1.04 -10.41 7.16
CA VAL A 16 0.93 -10.84 5.78
C VAL A 16 2.19 -10.43 5.04
N HIS A 17 2.91 -11.40 4.47
CA HIS A 17 4.16 -11.13 3.78
C HIS A 17 3.95 -10.27 2.53
N TYR A 18 2.85 -10.49 1.81
CA TYR A 18 2.63 -9.91 0.50
C TYR A 18 1.15 -9.58 0.27
N LEU A 19 0.89 -8.36 -0.19
CA LEU A 19 -0.39 -7.90 -0.69
C LEU A 19 -0.20 -7.38 -2.11
N ALA A 20 -0.94 -7.93 -3.06
CA ALA A 20 -1.13 -7.33 -4.38
C ALA A 20 -2.54 -6.76 -4.46
N ALA A 21 -2.67 -5.51 -4.88
CA ALA A 21 -3.95 -4.84 -5.02
C ALA A 21 -4.02 -4.10 -6.35
N ASP A 22 -5.13 -4.29 -7.05
CA ASP A 22 -5.56 -3.46 -8.17
C ASP A 22 -6.58 -2.45 -7.61
N ILE A 23 -6.31 -1.16 -7.79
CA ILE A 23 -7.06 -0.07 -7.16
C ILE A 23 -7.57 0.89 -8.23
N GLU A 24 -8.88 1.02 -8.28
CA GLU A 24 -9.64 1.79 -9.28
C GLU A 24 -10.21 3.11 -8.68
N GLY A 25 -9.73 3.49 -7.51
CA GLY A 25 -10.02 4.77 -6.87
C GLY A 25 -10.44 4.63 -5.40
N MET A 26 -11.66 4.16 -5.13
CA MET A 26 -12.18 4.14 -3.74
C MET A 26 -11.39 3.22 -2.81
N GLU A 27 -10.77 2.16 -3.33
CA GLU A 27 -9.98 1.21 -2.56
C GLU A 27 -8.72 1.85 -1.96
N MET A 28 -8.32 3.04 -2.44
CA MET A 28 -7.24 3.84 -1.84
C MET A 28 -7.47 4.15 -0.36
N ILE A 29 -8.71 4.12 0.12
CA ILE A 29 -9.02 4.31 1.55
C ILE A 29 -8.43 3.19 2.42
N ILE A 30 -8.37 1.95 1.93
CA ILE A 30 -7.84 0.80 2.67
C ILE A 30 -6.36 1.02 2.98
N LEU A 31 -5.62 1.54 2.01
CA LEU A 31 -4.21 1.85 2.17
C LEU A 31 -3.97 2.98 3.17
N LYS A 32 -4.83 4.00 3.21
CA LYS A 32 -4.79 5.04 4.25
C LYS A 32 -5.05 4.47 5.65
N GLU A 33 -5.84 3.39 5.77
CA GLU A 33 -6.06 2.73 7.06
C GLU A 33 -4.86 1.91 7.56
N LEU A 34 -3.85 1.63 6.72
CA LEU A 34 -2.63 0.88 7.08
C LEU A 34 -1.55 1.71 7.77
N VAL A 35 -1.70 3.03 7.82
CA VAL A 35 -0.67 3.97 8.31
C VAL A 35 -1.21 4.86 9.43
N GLY A 36 -0.33 5.36 10.28
CA GLY A 36 -0.66 6.31 11.36
C GLY A 36 -1.78 5.79 12.30
N HIS A 37 -2.85 6.57 12.43
CA HIS A 37 -4.04 6.26 13.24
C HIS A 37 -5.16 5.58 12.43
N GLY A 38 -4.80 4.94 11.32
CA GLY A 38 -5.72 4.16 10.51
C GLY A 38 -6.28 2.95 11.27
N LYS A 39 -7.50 2.54 10.94
CA LYS A 39 -8.17 1.43 11.62
C LYS A 39 -7.38 0.12 11.55
N LEU A 40 -6.84 -0.21 10.38
CA LEU A 40 -6.08 -1.45 10.18
C LEU A 40 -4.73 -1.40 10.91
N ALA A 41 -4.10 -0.23 10.99
CA ALA A 41 -2.93 -0.01 11.83
C ALA A 41 -3.24 -0.24 13.33
N HIS A 42 -4.38 0.26 13.82
CA HIS A 42 -4.83 0.02 15.20
C HIS A 42 -5.16 -1.46 15.50
N GLU A 43 -5.56 -2.21 14.49
CA GLU A 43 -5.83 -3.66 14.58
C GLU A 43 -4.56 -4.51 14.44
N ASN A 44 -3.37 -3.89 14.43
CA ASN A 44 -2.05 -4.54 14.28
C ASN A 44 -1.93 -5.39 13.00
N ILE A 45 -2.61 -5.00 11.93
CA ILE A 45 -2.45 -5.63 10.62
C ILE A 45 -1.16 -5.09 9.99
N THR A 46 -0.26 -6.00 9.62
CA THR A 46 1.02 -5.69 8.97
C THR A 46 1.09 -6.38 7.62
N PHE A 47 1.43 -5.59 6.60
CA PHE A 47 1.89 -6.11 5.32
C PHE A 47 3.39 -5.84 5.19
N CYS A 48 4.18 -6.81 4.73
CA CYS A 48 5.61 -6.58 4.53
C CYS A 48 5.93 -5.96 3.17
N GLN A 49 5.32 -6.48 2.11
CA GLN A 49 5.35 -5.88 0.78
C GLN A 49 3.92 -5.62 0.31
N ILE A 50 3.70 -4.44 -0.27
CA ILE A 50 2.43 -4.05 -0.88
C ILE A 50 2.72 -3.63 -2.32
N ASP A 51 2.23 -4.41 -3.28
CA ASP A 51 2.24 -4.08 -4.70
C ASP A 51 0.88 -3.51 -5.09
N ILE A 52 0.87 -2.29 -5.59
CA ILE A 52 -0.36 -1.62 -6.01
C ILE A 52 -0.26 -1.25 -7.48
N GLU A 53 -1.31 -1.59 -8.21
CA GLU A 53 -1.61 -1.04 -9.52
C GLU A 53 -2.70 0.03 -9.35
N MET A 54 -2.32 1.30 -9.44
CA MET A 54 -3.25 2.42 -9.27
C MET A 54 -3.75 2.89 -10.64
N HIS A 55 -5.02 2.65 -10.89
CA HIS A 55 -5.70 3.19 -12.05
C HIS A 55 -6.20 4.61 -11.78
N ASP A 56 -6.39 5.40 -12.83
CA ASP A 56 -7.01 6.72 -12.69
C ASP A 56 -8.42 6.53 -12.12
N PRO A 57 -8.86 7.38 -11.16
CA PRO A 57 -10.21 7.31 -10.65
C PRO A 57 -11.15 7.61 -11.82
N PHE A 58 -11.80 6.56 -12.32
CA PHE A 58 -12.82 6.62 -13.35
C PHE A 58 -12.30 7.05 -14.74
N GLN A 59 -12.21 6.08 -15.65
CA GLN A 59 -12.58 6.35 -17.04
C GLN A 59 -14.10 6.71 -17.08
N GLU A 60 -14.37 7.99 -16.85
CA GLU A 60 -15.52 8.81 -17.29
C GLU A 60 -16.98 8.42 -16.98
N THR A 61 -17.35 7.31 -16.33
CA THR A 61 -18.79 6.90 -16.40
C THR A 61 -19.60 6.65 -15.12
N ALA A 62 -19.08 6.77 -13.88
CA ALA A 62 -19.90 6.34 -12.74
C ALA A 62 -20.01 7.22 -11.49
N VAL A 63 -19.11 8.18 -11.19
CA VAL A 63 -19.23 8.94 -9.92
C VAL A 63 -18.84 10.42 -10.09
N PRO A 64 -19.80 11.37 -10.05
CA PRO A 64 -19.56 12.81 -10.20
C PRO A 64 -18.75 13.48 -9.08
N MET A 65 -18.28 12.71 -8.08
CA MET A 65 -17.60 13.21 -6.88
C MET A 65 -16.17 12.71 -6.72
N ALA A 66 -15.63 12.00 -7.71
CA ALA A 66 -14.21 11.66 -7.72
C ALA A 66 -13.41 12.92 -8.08
N LYS A 67 -13.08 13.75 -7.09
CA LYS A 67 -12.00 14.73 -7.23
C LYS A 67 -10.79 13.96 -7.76
N GLU A 68 -10.15 14.46 -8.82
CA GLU A 68 -8.91 13.90 -9.36
C GLU A 68 -7.95 13.62 -8.19
N ILE A 69 -7.77 12.34 -7.84
CA ILE A 69 -6.76 11.95 -6.88
C ILE A 69 -5.46 11.94 -7.66
N ASN A 70 -4.64 12.98 -7.46
CA ASN A 70 -3.30 13.00 -8.02
C ASN A 70 -2.50 11.83 -7.40
N ARG A 71 -2.18 10.83 -8.24
CA ARG A 71 -1.47 9.59 -7.84
C ARG A 71 -0.16 9.88 -7.11
N VAL A 72 0.60 10.87 -7.57
CA VAL A 72 1.87 11.27 -6.95
C VAL A 72 1.61 11.86 -5.57
N GLN A 73 0.64 12.77 -5.45
CA GLN A 73 0.25 13.35 -4.15
C GLN A 73 -0.22 12.27 -3.17
N TRP A 74 -0.99 11.29 -3.67
CA TRP A 74 -1.45 10.16 -2.85
C TRP A 74 -0.27 9.31 -2.36
N ILE A 75 0.70 8.98 -3.22
CA ILE A 75 1.92 8.25 -2.82
C ILE A 75 2.65 9.04 -1.73
N LEU A 76 2.82 10.35 -1.91
CA LEU A 76 3.48 11.23 -0.95
C LEU A 76 2.75 11.26 0.41
N GLU A 77 1.42 11.30 0.40
CA GLU A 77 0.61 11.18 1.62
C GLU A 77 0.77 9.82 2.30
N PHE A 78 0.79 8.73 1.51
CA PHE A 78 0.94 7.37 2.03
C PHE A 78 2.32 7.13 2.66
N ILE A 79 3.39 7.74 2.13
CA ILE A 79 4.77 7.60 2.63
C ILE A 79 5.16 8.72 3.61
N GLY A 80 4.22 9.60 3.98
CA GLY A 80 4.47 10.71 4.89
C GLY A 80 5.03 10.26 6.24
N GLU A 81 5.39 11.21 7.11
CA GLU A 81 6.26 11.01 8.28
C GLU A 81 5.92 9.86 9.24
N THR A 82 4.67 9.37 9.24
CA THR A 82 4.20 8.32 10.15
C THR A 82 4.06 6.94 9.49
N SER A 83 4.37 6.83 8.19
CA SER A 83 4.24 5.58 7.46
C SER A 83 5.45 4.68 7.71
N PRO A 84 5.24 3.41 8.08
CA PRO A 84 6.33 2.44 8.13
C PRO A 84 6.73 1.92 6.74
N TYR A 85 6.09 2.41 5.68
CA TYR A 85 6.27 1.96 4.31
C TYR A 85 7.10 2.94 3.49
N ILE A 86 8.04 2.42 2.72
CA ILE A 86 8.78 3.18 1.70
C ILE A 86 8.50 2.60 0.31
N PRO A 87 8.45 3.44 -0.74
CA PRO A 87 8.36 2.96 -2.11
C PRO A 87 9.75 2.49 -2.56
N ILE A 88 9.87 1.24 -3.00
CA ILE A 88 11.14 0.70 -3.56
C ILE A 88 11.10 0.56 -5.07
N TYR A 89 9.91 0.66 -5.67
CA TYR A 89 9.73 0.60 -7.11
C TYR A 89 8.51 1.41 -7.50
N THR A 90 8.64 2.19 -8.56
CA THR A 90 7.58 3.05 -9.08
C THR A 90 7.71 3.09 -10.59
N ILE A 91 6.65 2.69 -11.30
CA ILE A 91 6.59 2.77 -12.75
C ILE A 91 5.28 3.42 -13.19
N PRO A 92 5.34 4.50 -13.99
CA PRO A 92 4.17 4.93 -14.75
C PRO A 92 3.88 3.88 -15.82
N TYR A 93 2.72 3.24 -15.75
CA TYR A 93 2.29 2.19 -16.69
C TYR A 93 0.91 2.53 -17.25
N PRO A 94 0.79 3.44 -18.24
CA PRO A 94 -0.51 3.96 -18.68
C PRO A 94 -1.48 2.83 -19.07
N PRO A 95 -2.74 2.82 -18.57
CA PRO A 95 -3.41 3.88 -17.80
C PRO A 95 -3.09 3.91 -16.28
N ALA A 96 -2.42 2.89 -15.75
CA ALA A 96 -2.13 2.72 -14.34
C ALA A 96 -0.76 3.29 -13.90
N HIS A 97 -0.53 3.26 -12.59
CA HIS A 97 0.76 3.53 -11.96
C HIS A 97 1.05 2.38 -11.00
N LYS A 98 2.15 1.65 -11.23
CA LYS A 98 2.55 0.54 -10.37
C LYS A 98 3.52 1.03 -9.31
N VAL A 99 3.25 0.73 -8.04
CA VAL A 99 4.14 1.06 -6.93
C VAL A 99 4.28 -0.15 -6.02
N THR A 100 5.51 -0.49 -5.67
CA THR A 100 5.81 -1.46 -4.62
C THR A 100 6.29 -0.72 -3.39
N PHE A 101 5.58 -0.94 -2.28
CA PHE A 101 5.94 -0.47 -0.96
C PHE A 101 6.48 -1.60 -0.11
N ILE A 102 7.42 -1.28 0.76
CA ILE A 102 7.97 -2.20 1.74
C ILE A 102 7.90 -1.59 3.14
N ASN A 103 7.46 -2.39 4.11
CA ASN A 103 7.54 -2.05 5.53
C ASN A 103 8.98 -2.20 6.04
N PHE A 104 9.72 -1.09 6.08
CA PHE A 104 11.15 -1.10 6.43
C PHE A 104 11.42 -1.01 7.94
N ILE A 105 10.40 -0.66 8.72
CA ILE A 105 10.52 -0.52 10.19
C ILE A 105 10.32 -1.86 10.89
N ASN A 106 9.42 -2.70 10.39
CA ASN A 106 9.09 -3.97 11.04
C ASN A 106 10.24 -4.99 10.88
N SER A 107 10.79 -5.45 12.01
CA SER A 107 11.94 -6.36 12.02
C SER A 107 11.66 -7.74 11.42
N GLU A 108 10.41 -8.19 11.41
CA GLU A 108 10.01 -9.45 10.78
C GLU A 108 9.97 -9.30 9.27
N CYS A 109 9.50 -8.16 8.77
CA CYS A 109 9.55 -7.83 7.35
C CYS A 109 10.99 -7.68 6.85
N GLU A 110 11.87 -7.07 7.64
CA GLU A 110 13.31 -7.02 7.35
C GLU A 110 13.92 -8.41 7.19
N LYS A 111 13.58 -9.36 8.08
CA LYS A 111 14.09 -10.74 7.98
C LYS A 111 13.56 -11.45 6.74
N ALA A 112 12.30 -11.22 6.37
CA ALA A 112 11.66 -11.86 5.22
C ALA A 112 12.27 -11.38 3.89
N PHE A 113 12.58 -10.08 3.76
CA PHE A 113 12.96 -9.48 2.49
C PHE A 113 14.41 -8.94 2.42
N LYS A 114 15.14 -8.95 3.54
CA LYS A 114 16.50 -8.36 3.68
C LYS A 114 16.55 -6.91 3.17
N ILE A 115 15.59 -6.11 3.63
CA ILE A 115 15.28 -4.79 3.07
C ILE A 115 16.49 -3.87 3.19
N LYS A 116 17.22 -3.89 4.33
CA LYS A 116 18.45 -3.09 4.48
C LYS A 116 19.48 -3.40 3.40
N THR A 117 19.73 -4.68 3.15
CA THR A 117 20.66 -5.10 2.08
C THR A 117 20.17 -4.69 0.71
N LEU A 118 18.85 -4.66 0.48
CA LEU A 118 18.26 -4.24 -0.80
C LEU A 118 18.41 -2.73 -1.00
N LEU A 119 18.14 -1.92 0.02
CA LEU A 119 18.30 -0.47 0.00
C LEU A 119 19.75 -0.02 -0.16
N GLU A 120 20.70 -0.71 0.49
CA GLU A 120 22.14 -0.47 0.33
C GLU A 120 22.58 -0.66 -1.13
N LYS A 121 22.02 -1.66 -1.82
CA LYS A 121 22.33 -1.95 -3.24
C LYS A 121 21.70 -0.96 -4.22
N MET A 122 20.59 -0.33 -3.84
CA MET A 122 19.90 0.67 -4.67
C MET A 122 20.48 2.08 -4.53
N SER A 123 21.32 2.31 -3.50
CA SER A 123 21.97 3.60 -3.23
C SER A 123 23.32 3.75 -3.95
N LEU A 124 23.62 2.87 -4.91
CA LEU A 124 24.78 2.87 -5.82
C LEU A 124 24.38 3.34 -7.21
#